data_AF-A0ABD0PDN0-F1
#
_entry.id   AF-A0ABD0PDN0-F1
#
_cell.length_a   1.000
_cell.length_b   1.000
_cell.length_c   1.000
_cell.angle_alpha   90.00
_cell.angle_beta   90.00
_cell.angle_gamma   90.00
#
_symmetry.space_group_name_H-M   'P 1'
#
loop_
_entity.id
_entity.type
_entity.pdbx_description
1 polymer ?
#
loop_
_entity_poly.entity_id
_entity_poly.type
_entity_poly.pdbx_seq_one_letter_code
_entity_poly.pdbx_strand_id
1 'polypeptide(L)' 'MTSRIPTFLLPVLVVLIPATWAGDCKGQRQVLRGVPGYVTDGPGNYSVNGNCEWLIK' A
#
# COMPACT_ATOMS: atom_id res chain seq x y z
N MET A 1 9.24 31.78 -9.53
CA MET A 1 7.97 31.60 -8.78
C MET A 1 8.23 30.61 -7.66
N THR A 2 8.64 31.11 -6.49
CA THR A 2 9.00 30.29 -5.32
C THR A 2 7.71 29.87 -4.60
N SER A 3 7.31 28.61 -4.79
CA SER A 3 6.14 28.01 -4.15
C SER A 3 6.36 27.94 -2.63
N ARG A 4 5.64 28.79 -1.88
CA ARG A 4 5.54 28.70 -0.43
C ARG A 4 4.48 27.66 -0.10
N ILE A 5 4.85 26.39 -0.08
CA ILE A 5 3.98 25.35 0.48
C ILE A 5 3.86 25.64 1.98
N PRO A 6 2.67 25.98 2.51
CA PRO A 6 2.53 26.30 3.92
C PRO A 6 2.92 25.08 4.77
N THR A 7 3.85 25.26 5.70
CA THR A 7 4.52 24.22 6.52
C THR A 7 3.53 23.33 7.29
N PHE A 8 2.30 23.80 7.49
CA PHE A 8 1.20 23.05 8.13
C PHE A 8 0.61 21.92 7.27
N LEU A 9 0.86 21.89 5.95
CA LEU A 9 0.36 20.83 5.07
C LEU A 9 1.22 19.56 5.12
N LEU A 10 2.49 19.64 5.54
CA LEU A 10 3.37 18.48 5.66
C LEU A 10 2.86 17.39 6.62
N PRO A 11 2.46 17.68 7.86
CA PRO A 11 2.01 16.63 8.79
C PRO A 11 0.71 15.98 8.34
N VAL A 12 -0.20 16.73 7.70
CA VAL A 12 -1.45 16.19 7.13
C VAL A 12 -1.15 15.19 6.02
N LEU A 13 -0.16 15.48 5.18
CA LEU A 13 0.22 14.60 4.07
C LEU A 13 0.80 13.26 4.58
N VAL A 14 1.52 13.26 5.71
CA VAL A 14 2.12 12.04 6.31
C VAL A 14 1.06 11.09 6.87
N VAL A 15 -0.03 11.61 7.44
CA VAL A 15 -1.13 10.78 7.99
C VAL A 15 -1.92 10.07 6.89
N LEU A 16 -1.93 10.62 5.67
CA LEU A 16 -2.72 10.11 4.56
C LEU A 16 -2.02 9.00 3.76
N ILE A 17 -0.75 8.69 4.04
CA ILE A 17 -0.05 7.60 3.36
C ILE A 17 -0.46 6.29 4.03
N PRO A 18 -1.14 5.37 3.31
CA PRO A 18 -1.38 4.04 3.84
C PRO A 18 -0.02 3.37 4.07
N ALA A 19 0.33 3.16 5.33
CA ALA A 19 1.49 2.36 5.68
C ALA A 19 1.13 0.90 5.37
N THR A 20 1.67 0.37 4.28
CA THR A 20 1.59 -1.06 3.97
C THR A 20 2.75 -1.77 4.64
N TRP A 21 2.47 -2.92 5.25
CA TRP A 21 3.43 -3.74 5.97
C TRP A 21 3.46 -5.11 5.31
N ALA A 22 4.63 -5.77 5.31
CA ALA A 22 4.71 -7.14 4.82
C ALA A 22 3.72 -8.04 5.57
N GLY A 23 2.84 -8.70 4.82
CA GLY A 23 1.82 -9.59 5.37
C GLY A 23 0.45 -8.98 5.58
N ASP A 24 0.21 -7.71 5.20
CA ASP A 24 -1.13 -7.10 5.26
C ASP A 24 -2.17 -7.87 4.43
N CYS A 25 -1.72 -8.65 3.44
CA CYS A 25 -2.58 -9.50 2.62
C CYS A 25 -2.96 -10.84 3.30
N LYS A 26 -2.42 -11.17 4.47
CA LYS A 26 -2.61 -12.48 5.10
C LYS A 26 -4.09 -12.70 5.44
N GLY A 27 -4.65 -13.78 4.92
CA GLY A 27 -6.06 -14.15 5.10
C GLY A 27 -7.02 -13.35 4.23
N GLN A 28 -6.49 -12.51 3.34
CA GLN A 28 -7.28 -11.69 2.43
C GLN A 28 -7.27 -12.28 1.02
N ARG A 29 -8.43 -12.21 0.35
CA ARG A 29 -8.54 -12.44 -1.08
C ARG A 29 -8.86 -11.13 -1.80
N GLN A 30 -7.89 -10.59 -2.52
CA GLN A 30 -8.04 -9.36 -3.29
C GLN A 30 -8.43 -9.69 -4.72
N VAL A 31 -9.47 -9.03 -5.25
CA VAL A 31 -9.87 -9.18 -6.65
C VAL A 31 -9.36 -7.97 -7.43
N LEU A 32 -8.45 -8.22 -8.37
CA LEU A 32 -7.77 -7.21 -9.15
C LEU A 32 -8.48 -7.06 -10.50
N ARG A 33 -9.10 -5.88 -10.71
CA ARG A 33 -9.86 -5.51 -11.93
C ARG A 33 -9.35 -4.23 -12.57
N GLY A 34 -8.24 -3.71 -12.07
CA GLY A 34 -7.69 -2.43 -12.47
C GLY A 34 -6.87 -2.51 -13.77
N VAL A 35 -6.30 -1.37 -14.13
CA VAL A 35 -5.26 -1.28 -15.16
C VAL A 35 -4.07 -2.19 -14.82
N PRO A 36 -3.24 -2.58 -15.81
CA PRO A 36 -2.03 -3.36 -15.56
C PRO A 36 -1.15 -2.73 -14.49
N GLY A 37 -0.57 -3.56 -13.63
CA GLY A 37 0.24 -3.10 -12.52
C GLY A 37 0.92 -4.24 -11.78
N TYR A 38 1.43 -3.93 -10.60
CA TYR A 38 2.15 -4.86 -9.74
C TYR A 38 1.35 -5.18 -8.48
N VAL A 39 1.61 -6.36 -7.94
CA VAL A 39 1.01 -6.86 -6.71
C VAL A 39 2.14 -7.17 -5.73
N THR A 40 1.96 -6.79 -4.47
CA THR A 40 2.94 -7.02 -3.40
C THR A 40 2.22 -7.28 -2.09
N ASP A 41 2.82 -8.11 -1.22
CA ASP A 41 2.37 -8.33 0.14
C ASP A 41 2.83 -7.24 1.12
N GLY A 42 3.58 -6.24 0.66
CA GLY A 42 4.10 -5.13 1.44
C GLY A 42 5.64 -5.07 1.44
N PRO A 43 6.22 -4.02 2.04
CA PRO A 43 7.66 -3.87 2.16
C PRO A 43 8.24 -4.79 3.24
N GLY A 44 9.41 -5.38 2.98
CA GLY A 44 10.15 -6.21 3.93
C GLY A 44 10.17 -7.69 3.53
N ASN A 45 10.45 -8.56 4.51
CA ASN A 45 10.42 -10.00 4.29
C ASN A 45 8.97 -10.50 4.25
N TYR A 46 8.71 -11.50 3.40
CA TYR A 46 7.42 -12.19 3.38
C TYR A 46 6.98 -12.63 4.78
N SER A 47 5.69 -12.45 5.07
CA SER A 47 5.14 -12.83 6.36
C SER A 47 5.17 -14.35 6.56
N VAL A 48 5.56 -14.78 7.77
CA VAL A 48 5.51 -16.18 8.17
C VAL A 48 4.08 -16.71 8.10
N ASN A 49 3.92 -17.87 7.45
CA ASN A 49 2.63 -18.53 7.22
C ASN A 49 1.60 -17.59 6.56
N GLY A 50 2.03 -16.77 5.59
CA GLY A 50 1.17 -15.87 4.83
C GLY A 50 0.28 -16.62 3.85
N ASN A 51 -1.04 -16.43 3.94
CA ASN A 51 -2.04 -16.95 3.00
C ASN A 51 -2.71 -15.78 2.26
N CYS A 52 -1.96 -15.15 1.38
CA CYS A 52 -2.44 -14.05 0.56
C CYS A 52 -2.99 -14.57 -0.76
N GLU A 53 -4.20 -14.17 -1.14
CA GLU A 53 -4.80 -14.52 -2.43
C GLU A 53 -5.07 -13.28 -3.27
N TRP A 54 -4.74 -13.36 -4.55
CA TRP A 54 -5.10 -12.35 -5.55
C TRP A 54 -5.76 -13.03 -6.75
N LEU A 55 -6.98 -12.59 -7.08
CA LEU A 55 -7.73 -13.04 -8.25
C LEU A 55 -7.73 -11.93 -9.30
N ILE A 56 -7.03 -12.14 -10.41
CA ILE A 56 -7.04 -11.22 -11.55
C ILE A 56 -8.24 -11.58 -12.43
N LYS A 57 -9.11 -10.62 -12.73
CA LYS A 57 -10.32 -10.83 -13.53
C LYS A 57 -10.60 -9.67 -14.48
#